data_AF-A0A481UE96-F1
#
_entry.id   AF-A0A481UE96-F1
#
_cell.length_a   1.000
_cell.length_b   1.000
_cell.length_c   1.000
_cell.angle_alpha   90.00
_cell.angle_beta   90.00
_cell.angle_gamma   90.00
#
_symmetry.space_group_name_H-M   'P 1'
#
loop_
_entity.id
_entity.type
_entity.pdbx_description
1 polymer ?
#
loop_
_entity_poly.entity_id
_entity_poly.type
_entity_poly.pdbx_seq_one_letter_code
_entity_poly.pdbx_strand_id
1 'polypeptide(L)'
;PFLSGFYSKDLILEYMSMSYMNLYIYFIFYISIGLTVMYSFRLMYYTMIGDYNGFTYFSLNDSSKMMLKGMGGLILFVIISGGLMSWLMFPTPYMICLPLMMKLLVLISILIGISLGFMISLINFNDYSKTLKFYNLSFYFMSMWNLNFISTLGVTYNFLLIGNKYNIIIDQGWSEYFGSQNMFFFMKNISIFLQKMFLNNLKMFLTLFLIWVCMLFF
;
A
#
# COMPACT_ATOMS: atom_id res chain seq x y z
N PRO A 1 13.08 22.65 -20.75
CA PRO A 1 12.01 23.50 -21.34
C PRO A 1 11.53 22.85 -22.65
N PHE A 2 10.27 23.05 -23.05
CA PHE A 2 9.64 22.48 -24.27
C PHE A 2 9.37 20.96 -24.32
N LEU A 3 9.66 20.20 -23.27
CA LEU A 3 9.17 18.81 -23.15
C LEU A 3 7.73 18.79 -22.65
N SER A 4 7.03 17.65 -22.78
CA SER A 4 5.64 17.49 -22.32
C SER A 4 5.35 17.98 -20.90
N GLY A 5 6.29 17.84 -19.97
CA GLY A 5 6.16 18.35 -18.61
C GLY A 5 6.09 19.88 -18.51
N PHE A 6 6.69 20.62 -19.45
CA PHE A 6 6.65 22.08 -19.48
C PHE A 6 5.22 22.59 -19.78
N TYR A 7 4.55 22.00 -20.77
CA TYR A 7 3.19 22.37 -21.17
C TYR A 7 2.11 22.04 -20.14
N SER A 8 2.42 21.28 -19.10
CA SER A 8 1.48 20.93 -18.03
C SER A 8 1.86 21.59 -16.71
N LYS A 9 3.02 21.24 -16.16
CA LYS A 9 3.40 21.66 -14.81
C LYS A 9 3.67 23.16 -14.70
N ASP A 10 4.31 23.77 -15.70
CA ASP A 10 4.63 25.19 -15.67
C ASP A 10 3.35 26.05 -15.75
N LEU A 11 2.45 25.71 -16.68
CA LEU A 11 1.14 26.36 -16.80
C LEU A 11 0.30 26.21 -15.53
N ILE A 12 0.32 25.05 -14.86
CA ILE A 12 -0.41 24.85 -13.59
C ILE A 12 0.13 25.81 -12.52
N LEU A 13 1.45 25.98 -12.41
CA LEU A 13 2.06 26.84 -11.40
C LEU A 13 1.82 28.31 -11.67
N GLU A 14 1.93 28.71 -12.94
CA GLU A 14 1.61 30.07 -13.36
C GLU A 14 0.13 30.39 -13.06
N TYR A 15 -0.80 29.47 -13.35
CA TYR A 15 -2.20 29.63 -12.99
C TYR A 15 -2.43 29.67 -11.46
N MET A 16 -1.73 28.84 -10.69
CA MET A 16 -1.81 28.87 -9.23
C MET A 16 -1.31 30.20 -8.66
N SER A 17 -0.24 30.77 -9.22
CA SER A 17 0.30 32.07 -8.79
C SER A 17 -0.62 33.25 -9.12
N MET A 18 -1.47 33.09 -10.12
CA MET A 18 -2.54 34.03 -10.44
C MET A 18 -3.72 33.97 -9.46
N SER A 19 -4.04 32.76 -9.01
CA SER A 19 -5.19 32.52 -8.15
C SER A 19 -4.91 32.93 -6.70
N TYR A 20 -5.96 33.29 -5.96
CA TYR A 20 -5.89 33.53 -4.52
C TYR A 20 -5.80 32.21 -3.75
N MET A 21 -4.62 31.58 -3.76
CA MET A 21 -4.33 30.42 -2.94
C MET A 21 -3.75 30.81 -1.58
N ASN A 22 -3.99 29.96 -0.58
CA ASN A 22 -3.37 30.11 0.73
C ASN A 22 -1.84 30.01 0.59
N LEU A 23 -1.11 30.92 1.24
CA LEU A 23 0.36 30.99 1.17
C LEU A 23 1.02 29.65 1.51
N TYR A 24 0.44 28.89 2.46
CA TYR A 24 0.94 27.57 2.83
C TYR A 24 0.96 26.58 1.65
N ILE A 25 -0.15 26.52 0.90
CA ILE A 25 -0.29 25.64 -0.26
C ILE A 25 0.69 26.08 -1.35
N TYR A 26 0.82 27.38 -1.57
CA TYR A 26 1.77 27.96 -2.52
C TYR A 26 3.20 27.51 -2.21
N PHE A 27 3.65 27.65 -0.95
CA PHE A 27 5.00 27.22 -0.55
C PHE A 27 5.24 25.72 -0.74
N ILE A 28 4.26 24.87 -0.38
CA ILE A 28 4.41 23.41 -0.56
C ILE A 28 4.61 23.05 -2.03
N PHE A 29 3.86 23.67 -2.95
CA PHE A 29 4.00 23.37 -4.37
C PHE A 29 5.39 23.72 -4.89
N TYR A 30 5.95 24.89 -4.57
CA TYR A 30 7.31 25.24 -5.00
C TYR A 30 8.39 24.36 -4.37
N ILE A 31 8.26 24.01 -3.09
CA ILE A 31 9.18 23.07 -2.42
C ILE A 31 9.09 21.69 -3.08
N SER A 32 7.88 21.23 -3.42
CA SER A 32 7.69 19.93 -4.07
C SER A 32 8.42 19.85 -5.41
N ILE A 33 8.45 20.94 -6.19
CA ILE A 33 9.16 20.99 -7.47
C ILE A 33 10.67 20.91 -7.23
N GLY A 34 11.21 21.71 -6.31
CA GLY A 34 12.62 21.64 -5.94
C GLY A 34 13.04 20.23 -5.50
N LEU A 35 12.22 19.56 -4.70
CA LEU A 35 12.45 18.18 -4.24
C LEU A 35 12.37 17.16 -5.39
N THR A 36 11.44 17.31 -6.34
CA THR A 36 11.38 16.40 -7.52
C THR A 36 12.64 16.49 -8.37
N VAL A 37 13.17 17.70 -8.55
CA VAL A 37 14.41 17.93 -9.28
C VAL A 37 15.59 17.32 -8.52
N MET A 38 15.67 17.55 -7.22
CA MET A 38 16.69 16.95 -6.35
C MET A 38 16.69 15.42 -6.43
N TYR A 39 15.51 14.78 -6.38
CA TYR A 39 15.39 13.33 -6.51
C TYR A 39 15.85 12.82 -7.88
N SER A 40 15.44 13.48 -8.96
CA SER A 40 15.87 13.12 -10.32
C SER A 40 17.38 13.23 -10.51
N PHE A 41 17.99 14.28 -9.96
CA PHE A 41 19.43 14.47 -10.01
C PHE A 41 20.16 13.40 -9.18
N ARG A 42 19.66 13.07 -7.99
CA ARG A 42 20.20 11.99 -7.15
C ARG A 42 20.22 10.65 -7.89
N LEU A 43 19.13 10.31 -8.60
CA LEU A 43 19.05 9.09 -9.40
C LEU A 43 20.12 9.10 -10.49
N MET A 44 20.16 10.17 -11.30
CA MET A 44 21.14 10.32 -12.39
C MET A 44 22.58 10.21 -11.88
N TYR A 45 22.89 10.82 -10.74
CA TYR A 45 24.22 10.76 -10.16
C TYR A 45 24.63 9.34 -9.82
N TYR A 46 23.82 8.61 -9.05
CA TYR A 46 24.18 7.25 -8.62
C TYR A 46 24.16 6.20 -9.73
N THR A 47 23.40 6.41 -10.81
CA THR A 47 23.34 5.42 -11.92
C THR A 47 24.32 5.70 -13.05
N MET A 48 24.57 6.97 -13.38
CA MET A 48 25.30 7.33 -14.61
C MET A 48 26.62 8.07 -14.36
N ILE A 49 26.71 8.90 -13.32
CA ILE A 49 27.85 9.81 -13.11
C ILE A 49 28.85 9.23 -12.11
N GLY A 50 28.35 8.59 -11.05
CA GLY A 50 29.17 8.02 -9.99
C GLY A 50 29.92 6.76 -10.42
N ASP A 51 30.90 6.39 -9.60
CA ASP A 51 31.68 5.17 -9.80
C ASP A 51 30.79 3.92 -9.70
N TYR A 52 31.13 2.90 -10.49
CA TYR A 52 30.40 1.64 -10.51
C TYR A 52 30.59 0.88 -9.19
N ASN A 53 29.51 0.80 -8.39
CA ASN A 53 29.47 0.12 -7.10
C ASN A 53 28.97 -1.34 -7.18
N GLY A 54 28.95 -1.94 -8.38
CA GLY A 54 28.48 -3.31 -8.56
C GLY A 54 29.55 -4.38 -8.37
N PHE A 55 29.18 -5.64 -8.58
CA PHE A 55 30.13 -6.76 -8.51
C PHE A 55 31.17 -6.68 -9.64
N THR A 56 32.40 -7.11 -9.33
CA THR A 56 33.54 -7.11 -10.25
C THR A 56 33.35 -8.04 -11.45
N TYR A 57 32.56 -9.11 -11.29
CA TYR A 57 32.17 -10.00 -12.38
C TYR A 57 30.79 -9.61 -12.90
N PHE A 58 30.76 -8.70 -13.87
CA PHE A 58 29.52 -8.29 -14.53
C PHE A 58 29.63 -8.42 -16.05
N SER A 59 28.51 -8.72 -16.71
CA SER A 59 28.35 -8.59 -18.15
C SER A 59 27.11 -7.74 -18.43
N LEU A 60 27.29 -6.58 -19.06
CA LEU A 60 26.19 -5.72 -19.52
C LEU A 60 26.05 -5.90 -21.04
N ASN A 61 24.86 -6.26 -21.50
CA ASN A 61 24.56 -6.40 -22.92
C ASN A 61 23.15 -5.87 -23.24
N ASP A 62 23.06 -4.65 -23.76
CA ASP A 62 21.82 -3.98 -24.18
C ASP A 62 21.51 -4.21 -25.67
N SER A 63 21.39 -5.48 -26.09
CA SER A 63 21.20 -5.84 -27.51
C SER A 63 19.76 -6.14 -27.92
N SER A 64 18.80 -6.09 -26.99
CA SER A 64 17.40 -6.44 -27.31
C SER A 64 16.72 -5.35 -28.15
N LYS A 65 16.58 -5.63 -29.45
CA LYS A 65 15.94 -4.71 -30.42
C LYS A 65 14.52 -4.31 -30.01
N MET A 66 13.80 -5.16 -29.28
CA MET A 66 12.44 -4.84 -28.81
C MET A 66 12.44 -3.75 -27.73
N MET A 67 13.38 -3.81 -26.78
CA MET A 67 13.50 -2.79 -25.73
C MET A 67 13.89 -1.43 -26.33
N LEU A 68 14.90 -1.42 -27.22
CA LEU A 68 15.34 -0.18 -27.89
C LEU A 68 14.22 0.46 -28.71
N LYS A 69 13.44 -0.33 -29.45
CA LYS A 69 12.27 0.18 -30.20
C LYS A 69 11.21 0.77 -29.25
N GLY A 70 10.92 0.12 -28.13
CA GLY A 70 9.97 0.61 -27.13
C GLY A 70 10.40 1.94 -26.50
N MET A 71 11.66 2.02 -26.04
CA MET A 71 12.21 3.24 -25.44
C MET A 71 12.30 4.39 -26.46
N GLY A 72 12.73 4.10 -27.70
CA GLY A 72 12.78 5.10 -28.77
C GLY A 72 11.41 5.69 -29.11
N GLY A 73 10.36 4.86 -29.17
CA GLY A 73 8.98 5.33 -29.36
C GLY A 73 8.50 6.25 -28.24
N LEU A 74 8.81 5.92 -26.99
CA LEU A 74 8.46 6.75 -25.84
C LEU A 74 9.18 8.11 -25.86
N ILE A 75 10.46 8.17 -26.22
CA ILE A 75 11.21 9.43 -26.32
C ILE A 75 10.58 10.37 -27.35
N LEU A 76 10.21 9.84 -28.53
CA LEU A 76 9.52 10.62 -29.57
C LEU A 76 8.19 11.18 -29.05
N PHE A 77 7.43 10.37 -28.30
CA PHE A 77 6.18 10.81 -27.73
C PHE A 77 6.38 11.92 -26.68
N VAL A 78 7.38 11.82 -25.80
CA VAL A 78 7.65 12.85 -24.77
C VAL A 78 7.97 14.22 -25.37
N ILE A 79 8.64 14.25 -26.53
CA ILE A 79 9.00 15.49 -27.23
C ILE A 79 7.78 16.09 -27.93
N ILE A 80 7.02 15.28 -28.67
CA ILE A 80 5.97 15.77 -29.58
C ILE A 80 4.62 15.97 -28.88
N SER A 81 4.24 15.04 -27.98
CA SER A 81 2.88 15.00 -27.41
C SER A 81 2.51 16.24 -26.61
N GLY A 82 3.47 16.87 -25.92
CA GLY A 82 3.22 18.06 -25.11
C GLY A 82 2.68 19.22 -25.92
N GLY A 83 3.38 19.57 -27.00
CA GLY A 83 2.97 20.65 -27.90
C GLY A 83 1.64 20.35 -28.57
N LEU A 84 1.49 19.14 -29.14
CA LEU A 84 0.25 18.73 -29.80
C LEU A 84 -0.96 18.81 -28.85
N MET A 85 -0.84 18.28 -27.62
CA MET A 85 -1.93 18.31 -26.66
C MET A 85 -2.24 19.73 -26.18
N SER A 86 -1.23 20.59 -26.03
CA SER A 86 -1.47 21.99 -25.65
C SER A 86 -2.30 22.73 -26.69
N TRP A 87 -2.04 22.51 -27.98
CA TRP A 87 -2.78 23.12 -29.08
C TRP A 87 -4.20 22.57 -29.23
N LEU A 88 -4.40 21.28 -28.95
CA LEU A 88 -5.72 20.65 -29.02
C LEU A 88 -6.61 21.03 -27.82
N MET A 89 -6.06 21.04 -26.61
CA MET A 89 -6.85 21.26 -25.37
C MET A 89 -7.14 22.73 -25.09
N PHE A 90 -6.25 23.65 -25.49
CA PHE A 90 -6.41 25.08 -25.25
C PHE A 90 -6.60 25.86 -26.56
N PRO A 91 -7.79 25.79 -27.20
CA PRO A 91 -8.06 26.57 -28.42
C PRO A 91 -8.02 28.08 -28.17
N THR A 92 -8.31 28.52 -26.94
CA THR A 92 -8.18 29.90 -26.48
C THR A 92 -7.26 29.94 -25.25
N PRO A 93 -6.00 30.40 -25.38
CA PRO A 93 -5.10 30.48 -24.24
C PRO A 93 -5.58 31.54 -23.25
N TYR A 94 -5.60 31.19 -21.96
CA TYR A 94 -5.86 32.16 -20.89
C TYR A 94 -4.65 33.09 -20.72
N MET A 95 -4.89 34.40 -20.60
CA MET A 95 -3.81 35.37 -20.42
C MET A 95 -3.30 35.36 -18.97
N ILE A 96 -2.03 35.00 -18.79
CA ILE A 96 -1.35 34.98 -17.49
C ILE A 96 -0.48 36.23 -17.36
N CYS A 97 -0.94 37.24 -16.61
CA CYS A 97 -0.25 38.52 -16.33
C CYS A 97 0.60 38.54 -15.04
N LEU A 98 1.69 37.77 -14.95
CA LEU A 98 2.50 37.70 -13.71
C LEU A 98 3.61 38.77 -13.66
N PRO A 99 3.97 39.28 -12.46
CA PRO A 99 5.21 40.04 -12.31
C PRO A 99 6.41 39.14 -12.60
N LEU A 100 7.49 39.74 -13.13
CA LEU A 100 8.69 39.01 -13.59
C LEU A 100 9.25 38.06 -12.51
N MET A 101 9.24 38.49 -11.24
CA MET A 101 9.72 37.67 -10.14
C MET A 101 8.95 36.35 -10.03
N MET A 102 7.61 36.38 -10.06
CA MET A 102 6.78 35.18 -9.94
C MET A 102 7.00 34.22 -11.12
N LYS A 103 7.18 34.76 -12.32
CA LYS A 103 7.48 33.96 -13.51
C LYS A 103 8.83 33.23 -13.39
N LEU A 104 9.84 33.90 -12.82
CA LEU A 104 11.18 33.31 -12.66
C LEU A 104 11.29 32.34 -11.47
N LEU A 105 10.33 32.34 -10.53
CA LEU A 105 10.37 31.47 -9.34
C LEU A 105 10.51 29.99 -9.70
N VAL A 106 9.83 29.52 -10.75
CA VAL A 106 9.90 28.10 -11.16
C VAL A 106 11.33 27.74 -11.56
N LEU A 107 11.96 28.55 -12.41
CA LEU A 107 13.36 28.36 -12.83
C LEU A 107 14.32 28.41 -11.63
N ILE A 108 14.13 29.38 -10.73
CA ILE A 108 14.94 29.50 -9.50
C ILE A 108 14.82 28.24 -8.65
N SER A 109 13.60 27.72 -8.45
CA SER A 109 13.37 26.50 -7.67
C SER A 109 14.04 25.27 -8.28
N ILE A 110 14.09 25.17 -9.61
CA ILE A 110 14.79 24.09 -10.34
C ILE A 110 16.29 24.20 -10.12
N LEU A 111 16.87 25.40 -10.25
CA LEU A 111 18.31 25.62 -10.05
C LEU A 111 18.74 25.30 -8.61
N ILE A 112 17.94 25.71 -7.62
CA ILE A 112 18.16 25.37 -6.21
C ILE A 112 18.06 23.84 -6.00
N GLY A 113 17.08 23.19 -6.62
CA GLY A 113 16.93 21.73 -6.53
C GLY A 113 18.14 20.97 -7.10
N ILE A 114 18.68 21.41 -8.24
CA ILE A 114 19.88 20.81 -8.85
C ILE A 114 21.10 21.02 -7.95
N SER A 115 21.33 22.25 -7.47
CA SER A 115 22.51 22.55 -6.65
C SER A 115 22.49 21.78 -5.32
N LEU A 116 21.33 21.70 -4.65
CA LEU A 116 21.16 20.89 -3.45
C LEU A 116 21.33 19.39 -3.73
N GLY A 117 20.76 18.89 -4.82
CA GLY A 117 20.91 17.49 -5.22
C GLY A 117 22.36 17.10 -5.46
N PHE A 118 23.12 17.96 -6.11
CA PHE A 118 24.55 17.77 -6.37
C PHE A 118 25.39 17.79 -5.10
N MET A 119 25.14 18.74 -4.19
CA MET A 119 25.85 18.81 -2.92
C MET A 119 25.61 17.55 -2.07
N ILE A 120 24.38 17.03 -2.07
CA ILE A 120 24.02 15.84 -1.30
C ILE A 120 24.60 14.57 -1.91
N SER A 121 24.75 14.51 -3.23
CA SER A 121 25.35 13.34 -3.89
C SER A 121 26.87 13.25 -3.71
N LEU A 122 27.54 14.37 -3.45
CA LEU A 122 29.00 14.45 -3.25
C LEU A 122 29.49 14.15 -1.82
N ILE A 123 28.62 13.64 -0.95
CA ILE A 123 28.97 13.35 0.44
C ILE A 123 29.98 12.19 0.48
N ASN A 124 31.20 12.49 0.94
CA ASN A 124 32.31 11.55 1.04
C ASN A 124 32.25 10.69 2.32
N PHE A 125 33.09 9.64 2.34
CA PHE A 125 33.13 8.69 3.45
C PHE A 125 33.36 9.32 4.84
N ASN A 126 34.07 10.44 4.92
CA ASN A 126 34.36 11.11 6.19
C ASN A 126 33.12 11.80 6.80
N ASP A 127 32.13 12.15 6.00
CA ASP A 127 30.90 12.83 6.43
C ASP A 127 29.82 11.86 6.95
N TYR A 128 29.97 10.54 6.77
CA TYR A 128 29.03 9.55 7.31
C TYR A 128 28.90 9.60 8.84
N SER A 129 29.94 10.04 9.54
CA SER A 129 29.91 10.25 11.00
C SER A 129 28.87 11.29 11.43
N LYS A 130 28.61 12.31 10.59
CA LYS A 130 27.59 13.34 10.85
C LYS A 130 26.19 12.87 10.45
N THR A 131 26.06 12.05 9.40
CA THR A 131 24.76 11.49 8.99
C THR A 131 24.20 10.52 10.03
N LEU A 132 25.06 9.81 10.76
CA LEU A 132 24.67 8.95 11.88
C LEU A 132 23.95 9.73 12.99
N LYS A 133 24.29 11.01 13.22
CA LYS A 133 23.60 11.85 14.21
C LYS A 133 22.13 12.13 13.83
N PHE A 134 21.83 12.20 12.53
CA PHE A 134 20.47 12.40 12.01
C PHE A 134 19.81 11.09 11.56
N TYR A 135 20.32 9.93 11.99
CA TYR A 135 19.84 8.64 11.54
C TYR A 135 18.36 8.41 11.83
N ASN A 136 17.86 8.80 13.00
CA ASN A 136 16.44 8.62 13.34
C ASN A 136 15.52 9.41 12.39
N LEU A 137 15.93 10.64 12.02
CA LEU A 137 15.18 11.49 11.11
C LEU A 137 15.22 10.92 9.68
N SER A 138 16.40 10.47 9.21
CA SER A 138 16.54 9.88 7.88
C SER A 138 15.79 8.55 7.77
N PHE A 139 15.82 7.73 8.82
CA PHE A 139 15.06 6.48 8.89
C PHE A 139 13.55 6.74 8.81
N TYR A 140 13.04 7.76 9.51
CA TYR A 140 11.62 8.13 9.45
C TYR A 140 11.17 8.57 8.04
N PHE A 141 11.99 9.33 7.32
CA PHE A 141 11.69 9.70 5.93
C PHE A 141 11.83 8.52 4.97
N MET A 142 12.82 7.65 5.19
CA MET A 142 13.02 6.44 4.37
C MET A 142 11.84 5.47 4.49
N SER A 143 11.29 5.29 5.69
CA SER A 143 10.16 4.39 5.95
C SER A 143 8.81 4.92 5.50
N MET A 144 8.77 5.93 4.62
CA MET A 144 7.55 6.63 4.17
C MET A 144 6.70 7.07 5.36
N TRP A 145 7.31 7.79 6.31
CA TRP A 145 6.65 8.24 7.55
C TRP A 145 6.03 7.10 8.37
N ASN A 146 6.65 5.91 8.33
CA ASN A 146 6.13 4.69 8.96
C ASN A 146 4.69 4.30 8.53
N LEU A 147 4.18 4.80 7.39
CA LEU A 147 2.82 4.53 6.92
C LEU A 147 2.55 3.03 6.74
N ASN A 148 3.54 2.27 6.29
CA ASN A 148 3.42 0.82 6.13
C ASN A 148 3.19 0.13 7.48
N PHE A 149 3.87 0.56 8.55
CA PHE A 149 3.69 -0.01 9.88
C PHE A 149 2.34 0.37 10.48
N ILE A 150 1.91 1.63 10.31
CA ILE A 150 0.61 2.10 10.81
C ILE A 150 -0.53 1.34 10.14
N SER A 151 -0.49 1.21 8.81
CA SER A 151 -1.53 0.53 8.04
C SER A 151 -1.59 -0.98 8.30
N THR A 152 -0.43 -1.65 8.39
CA THR A 152 -0.39 -3.11 8.60
C THR A 152 -0.68 -3.50 10.05
N LEU A 153 0.02 -2.92 11.03
CA LEU A 153 -0.07 -3.36 12.42
C LEU A 153 -1.42 -3.00 13.06
N GLY A 154 -1.97 -1.82 12.80
CA GLY A 154 -3.23 -1.40 13.42
C GLY A 154 -4.45 -2.15 12.89
N VAL A 155 -4.51 -2.36 11.57
CA VAL A 155 -5.68 -2.93 10.91
C VAL A 155 -5.66 -4.46 11.00
N THR A 156 -4.57 -5.12 10.59
CA THR A 156 -4.56 -6.58 10.47
C THR A 156 -4.61 -7.29 11.83
N TYR A 157 -3.86 -6.78 12.82
CA TYR A 157 -3.75 -7.42 14.13
C TYR A 157 -5.10 -7.49 14.85
N ASN A 158 -5.87 -6.39 14.84
CA ASN A 158 -7.15 -6.32 15.52
C ASN A 158 -8.19 -7.28 14.90
N PHE A 159 -8.26 -7.35 13.56
CA PHE A 159 -9.16 -8.29 12.89
C PHE A 159 -8.76 -9.75 13.12
N LEU A 160 -7.46 -10.06 13.14
CA LEU A 160 -6.97 -11.41 13.42
C LEU A 160 -7.27 -11.86 14.86
N LEU A 161 -7.11 -10.97 15.85
CA LEU A 161 -7.46 -11.28 17.24
C LEU A 161 -8.94 -11.59 17.41
N ILE A 162 -9.80 -10.82 16.75
CA ILE A 162 -11.25 -11.05 16.78
C ILE A 162 -11.59 -12.36 16.06
N GLY A 163 -10.98 -12.64 14.91
CA GLY A 163 -11.13 -13.90 14.18
C GLY A 163 -10.76 -15.12 15.04
N ASN A 164 -9.66 -15.06 15.79
CA ASN A 164 -9.26 -16.13 16.69
C ASN A 164 -10.28 -16.36 17.82
N LYS A 165 -10.81 -15.28 18.42
CA LYS A 165 -11.86 -15.39 19.44
C LYS A 165 -13.13 -16.03 18.88
N TYR A 166 -13.54 -15.66 17.67
CA TYR A 166 -14.70 -16.27 17.03
C TYR A 166 -14.51 -17.76 16.75
N ASN A 167 -13.34 -18.15 16.24
CA ASN A 167 -13.03 -19.56 15.99
C ASN A 167 -13.12 -20.40 17.28
N ILE A 168 -12.55 -19.91 18.38
CA ILE A 168 -12.57 -20.64 19.66
C ILE A 168 -13.98 -20.70 20.26
N ILE A 169 -14.70 -19.58 20.27
CA ILE A 169 -15.99 -19.50 20.99
C ILE A 169 -17.12 -20.12 20.17
N ILE A 170 -17.21 -19.79 18.88
CA ILE A 170 -18.33 -20.20 18.04
C ILE A 170 -18.06 -21.56 17.44
N ASP A 171 -16.98 -21.68 16.66
CA ASP A 171 -16.73 -22.88 15.87
C ASP A 171 -16.35 -24.05 16.79
N GLN A 172 -15.30 -23.90 17.60
CA GLN A 172 -14.86 -24.97 18.51
C GLN A 172 -15.69 -25.11 19.79
N GLY A 173 -16.43 -24.06 20.19
CA GLY A 173 -17.20 -24.04 21.42
C GLY A 173 -18.67 -24.39 21.20
N TRP A 174 -19.48 -23.37 20.93
CA TRP A 174 -20.93 -23.50 20.87
C TRP A 174 -21.41 -24.46 19.78
N SER A 175 -20.78 -24.46 18.60
CA SER A 175 -21.22 -25.31 17.50
C SER A 175 -20.99 -26.80 17.78
N GLU A 176 -19.86 -27.17 18.38
CA GLU A 176 -19.60 -28.55 18.81
C GLU A 176 -20.50 -28.96 19.97
N TYR A 177 -20.73 -28.05 20.93
CA TYR A 177 -21.60 -28.32 22.07
C TYR A 177 -23.03 -28.60 21.61
N PHE A 178 -23.63 -27.74 20.78
CA PHE A 178 -24.99 -27.97 20.29
C PHE A 178 -25.09 -29.08 19.24
N GLY A 179 -24.02 -29.34 18.51
CA GLY A 179 -23.97 -30.35 17.47
C GLY A 179 -23.64 -31.75 18.00
N SER A 180 -22.46 -32.23 17.62
CA SER A 180 -22.08 -33.65 17.75
C SER A 180 -21.88 -34.09 19.20
N GLN A 181 -21.32 -33.24 20.08
CA GLN A 181 -20.98 -33.67 21.45
C GLN A 181 -22.24 -33.93 22.27
N ASN A 182 -23.19 -32.99 22.31
CA ASN A 182 -24.39 -33.17 23.12
C ASN A 182 -25.31 -34.27 22.54
N MET A 183 -25.37 -34.42 21.22
CA MET A 183 -26.08 -35.56 20.60
C MET A 183 -25.46 -36.91 21.00
N PHE A 184 -24.13 -37.01 21.00
CA PHE A 184 -23.44 -38.22 21.47
C PHE A 184 -23.72 -38.51 22.95
N PHE A 185 -23.66 -37.49 23.81
CA PHE A 185 -23.99 -37.64 25.23
C PHE A 185 -25.44 -38.06 25.45
N PHE A 186 -26.38 -37.50 24.69
CA PHE A 186 -27.80 -37.85 24.79
C PHE A 186 -28.05 -39.31 24.38
N MET A 187 -27.48 -39.75 23.25
CA MET A 187 -27.59 -41.14 22.79
C MET A 187 -26.95 -42.12 23.77
N LYS A 188 -25.80 -41.77 24.35
CA LYS A 188 -25.15 -42.56 25.39
C LYS A 188 -26.02 -42.70 26.65
N ASN A 189 -26.65 -41.60 27.08
CA ASN A 189 -27.51 -41.65 28.27
C ASN A 189 -28.77 -42.49 28.04
N ILE A 190 -29.37 -42.41 26.85
CA ILE A 190 -30.51 -43.25 26.46
C ILE A 190 -30.10 -44.72 26.43
N SER A 191 -28.96 -45.06 25.82
CA SER A 191 -28.53 -46.46 25.73
C SER A 191 -28.25 -47.07 27.11
N ILE A 192 -27.63 -46.31 28.02
CA ILE A 192 -27.42 -46.75 29.41
C ILE A 192 -28.76 -46.93 30.14
N PHE A 193 -29.74 -46.05 29.93
CA PHE A 193 -31.07 -46.19 30.53
C PHE A 193 -31.80 -47.44 30.00
N LEU A 194 -31.79 -47.65 28.68
CA LEU A 194 -32.38 -48.84 28.06
C LEU A 194 -31.72 -50.11 28.58
N GLN A 195 -30.39 -50.14 28.71
CA GLN A 195 -29.68 -51.31 29.24
C GLN A 195 -30.09 -51.63 30.68
N LYS A 196 -30.33 -50.61 31.53
CA LYS A 196 -30.86 -50.83 32.89
C LYS A 196 -32.29 -51.39 32.89
N MET A 197 -33.15 -50.90 32.00
CA MET A 197 -34.51 -51.44 31.85
C MET A 197 -34.49 -52.90 31.40
N PHE A 198 -33.60 -53.25 30.46
CA PHE A 198 -33.40 -54.62 30.02
C PHE A 198 -32.72 -55.51 31.08
N LEU A 199 -31.97 -55.00 32.05
CA LEU A 199 -31.43 -55.86 33.11
C LEU A 199 -32.49 -56.25 34.14
N ASN A 200 -33.53 -55.44 34.33
CA ASN A 200 -34.66 -55.72 35.23
C ASN A 200 -35.77 -56.60 34.59
N ASN A 201 -35.42 -57.35 33.53
CA ASN A 201 -36.31 -57.88 32.51
C ASN A 201 -37.59 -58.59 32.97
N LEU A 202 -37.53 -59.53 33.92
CA LEU A 202 -38.64 -60.47 34.09
C LEU A 202 -39.93 -59.80 34.62
N LYS A 203 -39.82 -58.95 35.64
CA LYS A 203 -41.01 -58.33 36.26
C LYS A 203 -41.68 -57.34 35.31
N MET A 204 -40.89 -56.52 34.60
CA MET A 204 -41.41 -55.52 33.67
C MET A 204 -42.05 -56.14 32.43
N PHE A 205 -41.43 -57.18 31.85
CA PHE A 205 -42.00 -57.89 30.69
C PHE A 205 -43.36 -58.52 31.03
N LEU A 206 -43.46 -59.18 32.19
CA LEU A 206 -44.71 -59.82 32.61
C LEU A 206 -45.83 -58.79 32.82
N THR A 207 -45.53 -57.63 33.41
CA THR A 207 -46.53 -56.55 33.57
C THR A 207 -46.98 -55.94 32.25
N LEU A 208 -46.06 -55.76 31.28
CA LEU A 208 -46.39 -55.26 29.94
C LEU A 208 -47.27 -56.25 29.17
N PHE A 209 -46.99 -57.54 29.29
CA PHE A 209 -47.77 -58.59 28.64
C PHE A 209 -49.22 -58.62 29.16
N LEU A 210 -49.42 -58.47 30.47
CA LEU A 210 -50.75 -58.39 31.07
C LEU A 210 -51.55 -57.18 30.56
N ILE A 211 -50.93 -56.00 30.49
CA ILE A 211 -51.58 -54.79 29.96
C ILE A 211 -52.00 -55.00 28.50
N TRP A 212 -51.16 -55.64 27.68
CA TRP A 212 -51.50 -55.94 26.29
C TRP A 212 -52.69 -56.89 26.15
N VAL A 213 -52.77 -57.92 27.01
CA VAL A 213 -53.93 -58.83 27.04
C VAL A 213 -55.20 -58.07 27.42
N CYS A 214 -55.15 -57.18 28.42
CA CYS A 214 -56.31 -56.37 28.79
C CYS A 214 -56.80 -55.47 27.64
N MET A 215 -55.88 -54.89 26.87
CA MET A 215 -56.20 -54.06 25.70
C MET A 215 -56.69 -54.85 24.48
N LEU A 216 -56.55 -56.19 24.48
CA LEU A 216 -57.13 -57.05 23.44
C LEU A 216 -58.56 -57.47 23.78
N PHE A 217 -58.90 -57.51 25.07
CA PHE A 217 -60.24 -57.87 25.55
C PHE A 217 -61.21 -56.68 25.63
N PHE A 218 -60.69 -55.45 25.59
CA PHE A 218 -61.45 -54.20 25.43
C PHE A 218 -61.23 -53.62 24.02
#